data_AF-X0TXR4-F1
#
_entry.id   AF-X0TXR4-F1
#
_cell.length_a   1.000
_cell.length_b   1.000
_cell.length_c   1.000
_cell.angle_alpha   90.00
_cell.angle_beta   90.00
_cell.angle_gamma   90.00
#
_symmetry.space_group_name_H-M   'P 1'
#
loop_
_entity.id
_entity.type
_entity.pdbx_description
1 polymer ?
#
loop_
_entity_poly.entity_id
_entity_poly.type
_entity_poly.pdbx_seq_one_letter_code
_entity_poly.pdbx_strand_id
1 'polypeptide(L)' 'LWVMIPFVRTVSGMARIKEHLEAKGLRSSDDFKLWMMVEVPSNIFLIDKFIEVGLDGISIGTTREIIAKAEARLNI' A
#
# COMPACT_ATOMS: atom_id res chain seq x y z
N LEU A 1 16.53 -4.79 -0.07
CA LEU A 1 15.71 -4.84 1.17
C LEU A 1 14.29 -4.37 0.86
N TRP A 2 13.27 -5.09 1.30
CA TRP A 2 11.86 -4.73 1.04
C TRP A 2 11.17 -4.48 2.37
N VAL A 3 10.44 -3.38 2.48
CA VAL A 3 9.64 -3.03 3.68
C VAL A 3 8.19 -2.93 3.28
N MET A 4 7.34 -3.68 4.00
CA MET A 4 5.91 -3.69 3.77
C MET A 4 5.20 -3.04 4.96
N ILE A 5 4.33 -2.07 4.70
CA ILE A 5 3.54 -1.39 5.72
C ILE A 5 2.14 -2.03 5.80
N PRO A 6 1.81 -2.75 6.89
CA PRO A 6 0.49 -3.35 7.08
C PRO A 6 -0.51 -2.36 7.71
N PHE A 7 -1.78 -2.71 7.72
CA PHE A 7 -2.88 -2.00 8.39
C PHE A 7 -3.02 -0.50 8.05
N VAL A 8 -2.62 -0.11 6.84
CA VAL A 8 -2.78 1.26 6.36
C VAL A 8 -4.25 1.53 6.10
N ARG A 9 -4.82 2.57 6.74
CA ARG A 9 -6.25 2.92 6.64
C ARG A 9 -6.51 4.16 5.78
N THR A 10 -5.54 5.06 5.63
CA THR A 10 -5.71 6.32 4.94
C THR A 10 -4.50 6.65 4.06
N VAL A 11 -4.75 7.30 2.92
CA VAL A 11 -3.71 7.75 1.99
C VAL A 11 -2.77 8.75 2.65
N SER A 12 -3.33 9.69 3.43
CA SER A 12 -2.53 10.67 4.19
C SER A 12 -1.64 10.02 5.25
N GLY A 13 -2.12 8.95 5.90
CA GLY A 13 -1.31 8.18 6.84
C GLY A 13 -0.11 7.53 6.14
N MET A 14 -0.34 6.94 4.97
CA MET A 14 0.73 6.34 4.17
C MET A 14 1.76 7.36 3.69
N ALA A 15 1.30 8.52 3.23
CA ALA A 15 2.18 9.62 2.81
C ALA A 15 3.09 10.08 3.96
N ARG A 16 2.55 10.28 5.16
CA ARG A 16 3.34 10.66 6.35
C ARG A 16 4.35 9.58 6.75
N ILE A 17 3.99 8.31 6.64
CA ILE A 17 4.91 7.19 6.89
C ILE A 17 6.07 7.24 5.89
N LYS A 18 5.77 7.42 4.59
CA LYS A 18 6.80 7.54 3.55
C LYS A 18 7.73 8.72 3.82
N GLU A 19 7.21 9.90 4.14
CA GLU A 19 8.01 11.07 4.51
C GLU A 19 8.94 10.78 5.70
N HIS A 20 8.45 10.07 6.72
CA HIS A 20 9.26 9.71 7.89
C HIS A 20 10.36 8.68 7.56
N LEU A 21 10.11 7.76 6.63
CA LEU A 21 11.12 6.82 6.15
C LEU A 21 12.18 7.55 5.33
N GLU A 22 11.77 8.42 4.42
CA GLU A 22 12.68 9.22 3.58
C GLU A 22 13.55 10.15 4.42
N ALA A 23 13.00 10.78 5.47
CA ALA A 23 13.76 11.61 6.41
C ALA A 23 14.86 10.83 7.16
N LYS A 24 14.74 9.49 7.24
CA LYS A 24 15.74 8.59 7.83
C LYS A 24 16.68 7.99 6.76
N GLY A 25 16.59 8.44 5.51
CA GLY A 25 17.36 7.91 4.39
C GLY A 25 16.80 6.64 3.76
N LEU A 26 15.64 6.15 4.21
CA LEU A 26 14.96 4.97 3.67
C LEU A 26 14.02 5.38 2.52
N ARG A 27 14.63 5.82 1.42
CA ARG A 27 13.91 6.20 0.20
C ARG A 27 13.82 5.01 -0.76
N SER A 28 12.72 4.91 -1.49
CA SER A 28 12.57 3.96 -2.59
C SER A 28 13.73 4.09 -3.59
N SER A 29 14.41 2.98 -3.86
CA SER A 29 15.57 2.83 -4.75
C SER A 29 15.66 1.39 -5.27
N ASP A 30 16.70 1.04 -6.02
CA ASP A 30 16.90 -0.35 -6.47
C ASP A 30 17.18 -1.30 -5.30
N ASP A 31 17.88 -0.81 -4.28
CA ASP A 31 18.23 -1.58 -3.08
C ASP A 31 17.16 -1.54 -1.99
N PHE A 32 16.21 -0.61 -2.05
CA PHE A 32 15.14 -0.45 -1.07
C PHE A 32 13.77 -0.28 -1.73
N LYS A 33 12.86 -1.23 -1.49
CA LYS A 33 11.50 -1.18 -2.03
C LYS A 33 10.47 -0.97 -0.91
N LEU A 34 9.59 0.01 -1.08
CA LEU A 34 8.51 0.33 -0.14
C LEU A 34 7.18 -0.23 -0.67
N TRP A 35 6.58 -1.13 0.10
CA TRP A 35 5.35 -1.84 -0.22
C TRP A 35 4.25 -1.51 0.78
N MET A 36 3.00 -1.63 0.35
CA MET A 36 1.82 -1.56 1.22
C MET A 36 1.03 -2.87 1.18
N MET A 37 0.52 -3.30 2.33
CA MET A 37 -0.44 -4.39 2.40
C MET A 37 -1.88 -3.86 2.34
N VAL A 38 -2.68 -4.43 1.43
CA VAL A 38 -4.11 -4.14 1.27
C VAL A 38 -4.86 -5.07 2.22
N GLU A 39 -5.15 -4.57 3.43
CA GLU A 39 -5.80 -5.33 4.51
C GLU A 39 -7.15 -4.73 4.96
N VAL A 40 -7.55 -3.61 4.36
CA VAL A 40 -8.79 -2.91 4.70
C VAL A 40 -9.60 -2.71 3.43
N PRO A 41 -10.92 -2.96 3.43
CA PRO A 41 -11.81 -2.75 2.28
C PRO A 41 -11.61 -1.43 1.52
N SER A 42 -11.39 -0.32 2.25
CA SER A 42 -11.17 1.00 1.65
C SER A 42 -9.95 1.06 0.74
N ASN A 43 -8.95 0.23 0.99
CA ASN A 43 -7.68 0.24 0.26
C ASN A 43 -7.88 -0.18 -1.21
N ILE A 44 -8.84 -1.07 -1.50
CA ILE A 44 -9.16 -1.49 -2.86
C ILE A 44 -9.79 -0.35 -3.67
N PHE A 45 -10.69 0.42 -3.04
CA PHE A 45 -11.35 1.55 -3.70
C PHE A 45 -10.44 2.75 -3.89
N LEU A 46 -9.41 2.87 -3.05
CA LEU A 46 -8.45 3.97 -3.06
C LEU A 46 -7.08 3.55 -3.59
N ILE A 47 -6.98 2.38 -4.24
CA ILE A 47 -5.70 1.77 -4.63
C ILE A 47 -4.88 2.72 -5.50
N ASP A 48 -5.54 3.40 -6.45
CA ASP A 48 -4.91 4.36 -7.35
C ASP A 48 -4.25 5.51 -6.57
N LYS A 49 -4.95 6.03 -5.56
CA LYS A 49 -4.43 7.09 -4.69
C LYS A 49 -3.27 6.63 -3.82
N PHE A 50 -3.25 5.35 -3.41
CA PHE A 50 -2.12 4.80 -2.68
C PHE A 50 -0.90 4.61 -3.58
N ILE A 51 -1.09 4.22 -4.84
CA ILE A 51 -0.02 4.11 -5.83
C ILE A 51 0.59 5.49 -6.12
N GLU A 52 -0.23 6.54 -6.20
CA GLU A 52 0.21 7.93 -6.37
C GLU A 52 1.14 8.43 -5.25
N VAL A 53 1.13 7.82 -4.06
CA VAL A 53 2.08 8.14 -2.97
C VAL A 53 3.53 7.79 -3.35
N GLY A 54 3.73 6.96 -4.38
CA GLY A 54 5.05 6.50 -4.84
C GLY A 54 5.50 5.25 -4.12
N LEU A 55 4.62 4.24 -4.06
CA LEU A 55 4.92 2.90 -3.57
C LEU A 55 5.53 2.06 -4.70
N ASP A 56 6.48 1.19 -4.37
CA ASP A 56 7.07 0.25 -5.34
C ASP A 56 6.14 -0.92 -5.65
N GLY A 57 5.18 -1.20 -4.76
CA GLY A 57 4.24 -2.27 -4.94
C GLY A 57 3.17 -2.35 -3.86
N ILE A 58 2.16 -3.17 -4.14
CA ILE A 58 1.07 -3.49 -3.24
C ILE A 58 0.96 -5.02 -3.10
N SER A 59 0.64 -5.48 -1.90
CA SER A 59 0.36 -6.89 -1.63
C SER A 59 -1.07 -7.01 -1.09
N ILE A 60 -1.88 -7.89 -1.68
CA ILE A 60 -3.26 -8.08 -1.23
C ILE A 60 -3.28 -9.07 -0.07
N GLY A 61 -3.68 -8.59 1.12
CA GLY A 61 -3.90 -9.44 2.27
C GLY A 61 -5.12 -10.34 2.03
N THR A 62 -4.93 -11.65 2.10
CA THR A 62 -5.98 -12.64 1.81
C THR A 62 -6.97 -12.79 2.96
N THR A 63 -7.81 -11.77 3.16
CA THR A 63 -9.05 -11.91 3.94
C THR A 63 -10.22 -12.08 2.98
N ARG A 64 -11.17 -12.97 3.29
CA ARG A 64 -12.34 -13.25 2.41
C ARG A 64 -13.07 -11.98 1.95
N GLU A 65 -13.21 -10.99 2.82
CA GLU A 65 -13.86 -9.71 2.50
C GLU A 65 -13.08 -8.88 1.47
N ILE A 66 -11.75 -8.89 1.55
CA ILE A 66 -10.87 -8.13 0.65
C ILE A 66 -10.89 -8.78 -0.73
N ILE A 67 -10.82 -10.10 -0.79
CA ILE A 67 -10.90 -10.85 -2.05
C ILE A 67 -12.22 -10.55 -2.77
N ALA A 68 -13.36 -10.67 -2.07
CA ALA A 68 -14.68 -10.40 -2.66
C ALA A 68 -14.80 -8.97 -3.20
N LYS A 69 -14.20 -7.98 -2.52
CA LYS A 69 -14.18 -6.59 -2.99
C LYS A 69 -13.22 -6.37 -4.16
N ALA A 70 -12.11 -7.11 -4.20
CA ALA A 70 -11.15 -7.04 -5.31
C ALA A 70 -11.77 -7.63 -6.57
N GLU A 71 -12.44 -8.79 -6.48
CA GLU A 71 -13.21 -9.41 -7.57
C GLU A 71 -14.27 -8.43 -8.12
N ALA A 72 -15.08 -7.84 -7.22
CA ALA A 72 -16.11 -6.87 -7.61
C ALA A 72 -15.56 -5.60 -8.28
N ARG A 73 -14.33 -5.18 -7.93
CA ARG A 73 -13.71 -3.95 -8.48
C ARG A 73 -12.95 -4.22 -9.77
N LEU A 74 -12.27 -5.36 -9.85
CA LEU A 74 -11.38 -5.73 -10.95
C LEU A 74 -12.10 -6.54 -12.05
N ASN A 75 -13.37 -6.89 -11.82
CA ASN A 75 -14.22 -7.58 -12.79
C ASN A 75 -13.65 -8.94 -13.25
N ILE A 76 -13.06 -9.65 -12.29
CA ILE A 76 -12.57 -11.04 -12.37
C ILE A 76 -13.49 -11.94 -11.56
#